data_AF-A0A7C7FTR2-F1
#
_entry.id   AF-A0A7C7FTR2-F1
#
_cell.length_a   1.000
_cell.length_b   1.000
_cell.length_c   1.000
_cell.angle_alpha   90.00
_cell.angle_beta   90.00
_cell.angle_gamma   90.00
#
_symmetry.space_group_name_H-M   'P 1'
#
loop_
_entity.id
_entity.type
_entity.pdbx_description
1 polymer ?
#
loop_
_entity_poly.entity_id
_entity_poly.type
_entity_poly.pdbx_seq_one_letter_code
_entity_poly.pdbx_strand_id
1 'polypeptide(L)'
;PVPCMDMECPPVRMMRDPFVMKSNYISYATHASWQQEVRAAIERSRKHTEAVLGGLIDVENGDAEILLVSSGTAISQSREAIALMKDEGLDVGLVKIKTLRPFPTAEIKAATRNAKKIFVPEFNVAGWLGREIKAIVEDNQRVVAGPHVGGGMTMPPEVIMERIVRTLKADKEELAHV
;
A
#
# COMPACT_ATOMS: atom_id res chain seq x y z
N PRO A 1 12.40 26.89 -32.43
CA PRO A 1 10.93 26.91 -32.21
C PRO A 1 10.58 26.42 -30.80
N VAL A 2 9.70 27.11 -30.09
CA VAL A 2 9.14 26.57 -28.83
C VAL A 2 8.24 25.39 -29.21
N PRO A 3 8.38 24.21 -28.60
CA PRO A 3 7.50 23.07 -28.91
C PRO A 3 6.03 23.43 -28.64
N CYS A 4 5.11 22.77 -29.35
CA CYS A 4 3.66 22.96 -29.16
C CYS A 4 3.26 22.63 -27.72
N MET A 5 2.48 23.49 -27.06
CA MET A 5 1.89 23.17 -25.76
C MET A 5 0.87 22.04 -25.93
N ASP A 6 1.28 20.84 -25.56
CA ASP A 6 0.43 19.65 -25.49
C ASP A 6 0.67 18.92 -24.14
N MET A 7 -0.06 17.84 -23.93
CA MET A 7 0.07 17.04 -22.71
C MET A 7 1.31 16.12 -22.72
N GLU A 8 2.04 16.06 -23.83
CA GLU A 8 3.22 15.20 -23.99
C GLU A 8 4.53 15.93 -23.68
N CYS A 9 4.53 17.26 -23.79
CA CYS A 9 5.70 18.09 -23.52
C CYS A 9 5.52 18.88 -22.22
N PRO A 10 6.23 18.53 -21.12
CA PRO A 10 6.05 19.20 -19.85
C PRO A 10 6.44 20.69 -19.96
N PRO A 11 5.61 21.64 -19.50
CA PRO A 11 5.78 23.07 -19.72
C PRO A 11 7.08 23.68 -19.20
N VAL A 12 7.75 23.01 -18.25
CA VAL A 12 9.11 23.37 -17.81
C VAL A 12 10.14 23.32 -18.96
N ARG A 13 9.89 22.53 -20.01
CA ARG A 13 10.71 22.47 -21.23
C ARG A 13 10.40 23.61 -22.21
N MET A 14 9.33 24.36 -21.99
CA MET A 14 8.86 25.43 -22.88
C MET A 14 9.14 26.83 -22.34
N MET A 15 8.98 27.03 -21.03
CA MET A 15 9.05 28.36 -20.42
C MET A 15 10.20 28.46 -19.43
N ARG A 16 11.04 29.50 -19.63
CA ARG A 16 12.14 29.87 -18.72
C ARG A 16 11.70 30.82 -17.59
N ASP A 17 10.56 31.50 -17.77
CA ASP A 17 9.98 32.38 -16.77
C ASP A 17 9.11 31.60 -15.76
N PRO A 18 9.07 32.04 -14.48
CA PRO A 18 8.24 31.40 -13.47
C PRO A 18 6.74 31.46 -13.81
N PHE A 19 6.00 30.41 -13.45
CA PHE A 19 4.57 30.20 -13.74
C PHE A 19 3.59 31.24 -13.16
N VAL A 20 4.12 32.19 -12.41
CA VAL A 20 3.38 33.31 -11.85
C VAL A 20 3.52 34.43 -12.86
N MET A 21 2.51 34.71 -13.70
CA MET A 21 2.02 36.09 -13.92
C MET A 21 1.18 36.43 -15.16
N LYS A 22 0.71 35.56 -16.08
CA LYS A 22 -0.05 36.10 -17.25
C LYS A 22 -1.33 35.41 -17.73
N SER A 23 -1.58 34.12 -17.48
CA SER A 23 -2.84 33.49 -17.88
C SER A 23 -3.18 32.27 -17.02
N ASN A 24 -4.37 32.27 -16.41
CA ASN A 24 -4.88 31.14 -15.63
C ASN A 24 -4.89 29.83 -16.45
N TYR A 25 -5.14 29.92 -17.76
CA TYR A 25 -5.17 28.76 -18.64
C TYR A 25 -3.81 28.05 -18.73
N ILE A 26 -2.73 28.82 -18.91
CA ILE A 26 -1.36 28.28 -19.02
C ILE A 26 -0.93 27.69 -17.68
N SER A 27 -1.27 28.35 -16.57
CA SER A 27 -0.98 27.84 -15.23
C SER A 27 -1.68 26.50 -14.97
N TYR A 28 -2.97 26.36 -15.33
CA TYR A 28 -3.69 25.09 -15.15
C TYR A 28 -3.16 23.96 -16.04
N ALA A 29 -2.92 24.23 -17.32
CA ALA A 29 -2.32 23.25 -18.24
C ALA A 29 -0.94 22.79 -17.74
N THR A 30 -0.17 23.71 -17.16
CA THR A 30 1.10 23.39 -16.53
C THR A 30 0.94 22.48 -15.33
N HIS A 31 0.05 22.81 -14.40
CA HIS A 31 -0.16 21.98 -13.23
C HIS A 31 -0.65 20.58 -13.62
N ALA A 32 -1.54 20.47 -14.62
CA ALA A 32 -2.06 19.18 -15.09
C ALA A 32 -0.97 18.31 -15.73
N SER A 33 -0.21 18.86 -16.70
CA SER A 33 0.89 18.14 -17.35
C SER A 33 2.00 17.77 -16.36
N TRP A 34 2.34 18.65 -15.42
CA TRP A 34 3.29 18.32 -14.34
C TRP A 34 2.82 17.14 -13.50
N GLN A 35 1.54 17.15 -13.10
CA GLN A 35 0.95 16.06 -12.33
C GLN A 35 0.93 14.73 -13.10
N GLN A 36 0.74 14.75 -14.41
CA GLN A 36 0.82 13.55 -15.26
C GLN A 36 2.26 13.07 -15.40
N GLU A 37 3.20 13.98 -15.66
CA GLU A 37 4.62 13.66 -15.80
C GLU A 37 5.19 13.05 -14.51
N VAL A 38 4.84 13.57 -13.33
CA VAL A 38 5.24 12.97 -12.05
C VAL A 38 4.76 11.53 -11.92
N ARG A 39 3.51 11.24 -12.32
CA ARG A 39 2.97 9.87 -12.27
C ARG A 39 3.64 8.96 -13.30
N ALA A 40 3.86 9.45 -14.51
CA ALA A 40 4.58 8.71 -15.55
C ALA A 40 6.04 8.45 -15.15
N ALA A 41 6.71 9.41 -14.52
CA ALA A 41 8.06 9.26 -14.00
C ALA A 41 8.14 8.20 -12.90
N ILE A 42 7.16 8.14 -11.99
CA ILE A 42 7.04 7.08 -10.97
C ILE A 42 6.95 5.70 -11.63
N GLU A 43 6.15 5.54 -12.68
CA GLU A 43 6.02 4.24 -13.35
C GLU A 43 7.30 3.89 -14.15
N ARG A 44 7.89 4.87 -14.85
CA ARG A 44 9.18 4.70 -15.53
C ARG A 44 10.32 4.36 -14.57
N SER A 45 10.25 4.79 -13.31
CA SER A 45 11.25 4.46 -12.30
C SER A 45 11.16 3.02 -11.81
N ARG A 46 10.05 2.30 -12.05
CA ARG A 46 9.84 0.92 -11.58
C ARG A 46 10.99 -0.02 -11.87
N LYS A 47 11.46 -0.08 -13.12
CA LYS A 47 12.59 -0.94 -13.51
C LYS A 47 13.87 -0.66 -12.72
N HIS A 48 14.10 0.59 -12.34
CA HIS A 48 15.26 0.99 -11.55
C HIS A 48 15.05 0.63 -10.08
N THR A 49 13.85 0.87 -9.55
CA THR A 49 13.48 0.53 -8.18
C THR A 49 13.54 -0.97 -7.92
N GLU A 50 13.03 -1.79 -8.84
CA GLU A 50 13.12 -3.25 -8.77
C GLU A 50 14.56 -3.74 -8.73
N ALA A 51 15.43 -3.17 -9.57
CA ALA A 51 16.85 -3.52 -9.60
C ALA A 51 17.57 -3.15 -8.29
N VAL A 52 17.24 -2.01 -7.69
CA VAL A 52 17.87 -1.53 -6.44
C VAL A 52 17.37 -2.29 -5.20
N LEU A 53 16.07 -2.62 -5.16
CA LEU A 53 15.43 -3.21 -3.98
C LEU A 53 15.24 -4.74 -4.07
N GLY A 54 15.59 -5.37 -5.20
CA GLY A 54 15.33 -6.79 -5.43
C GLY A 54 13.83 -7.09 -5.51
N GLY A 55 13.08 -6.32 -6.30
CA GLY A 55 11.62 -6.35 -6.38
C GLY A 55 10.95 -5.31 -5.47
N LEU A 56 9.61 -5.20 -5.55
CA LEU A 56 8.84 -4.16 -4.86
C LEU A 56 8.18 -4.63 -3.56
N ILE A 57 8.06 -5.94 -3.38
CA ILE A 57 7.58 -6.57 -2.15
C ILE A 57 8.54 -7.69 -1.73
N ASP A 58 8.54 -8.02 -0.44
CA ASP A 58 9.06 -9.30 0.06
C ASP A 58 7.90 -10.08 0.66
N VAL A 59 7.91 -11.41 0.55
CA VAL A 59 6.87 -12.27 1.12
C VAL A 59 7.51 -13.29 2.04
N GLU A 60 6.98 -13.38 3.26
CA GLU A 60 7.35 -14.37 4.27
C GLU A 60 6.11 -15.26 4.51
N ASN A 61 6.26 -16.58 4.35
CA ASN A 61 5.15 -17.54 4.50
C ASN A 61 3.90 -17.19 3.67
N GLY A 62 4.05 -17.03 2.35
CA GLY A 62 2.99 -16.57 1.46
C GLY A 62 1.82 -17.54 1.27
N ASP A 63 1.98 -18.81 1.64
CA ASP A 63 0.93 -19.84 1.54
C ASP A 63 0.00 -19.88 2.76
N ALA A 64 0.26 -19.05 3.78
CA ALA A 64 -0.59 -18.96 4.96
C ALA A 64 -2.01 -18.48 4.62
N GLU A 65 -3.00 -19.01 5.35
CA GLU A 65 -4.40 -18.62 5.17
C GLU A 65 -4.67 -17.18 5.62
N ILE A 66 -3.86 -16.66 6.54
CA ILE A 66 -3.92 -15.29 7.05
C ILE A 66 -2.64 -14.58 6.65
N LEU A 67 -2.77 -13.42 5.99
CA LEU A 67 -1.63 -12.57 5.65
C LEU A 67 -1.73 -11.21 6.33
N LEU A 68 -0.61 -10.74 6.86
CA LEU A 68 -0.38 -9.34 7.18
C LEU A 68 0.18 -8.64 5.94
N VAL A 69 -0.40 -7.52 5.52
CA VAL A 69 0.16 -6.67 4.46
C VAL A 69 0.53 -5.33 5.09
N SER A 70 1.83 -5.02 5.15
CA SER A 70 2.29 -3.82 5.87
C SER A 70 3.48 -3.14 5.20
N SER A 71 3.73 -1.89 5.60
CA SER A 71 4.87 -1.10 5.12
C SER A 71 5.51 -0.31 6.25
N GLY A 72 6.77 0.10 6.04
CA GLY A 72 7.56 0.86 7.01
C GLY A 72 7.73 0.14 8.35
N THR A 73 7.57 0.87 9.45
CA THR A 73 7.76 0.35 10.81
C THR A 73 6.73 -0.71 11.21
N ALA A 74 5.56 -0.75 10.56
CA ALA A 74 4.52 -1.75 10.84
C ALA A 74 4.98 -3.17 10.47
N ILE A 75 5.97 -3.31 9.60
CA ILE A 75 6.59 -4.59 9.24
C ILE A 75 7.22 -5.25 10.47
N SER A 76 7.97 -4.47 11.28
CA SER A 76 8.63 -5.01 12.47
C SER A 76 7.60 -5.52 13.49
N GLN A 77 6.55 -4.73 13.74
CA GLN A 77 5.48 -5.11 14.67
C GLN A 77 4.69 -6.32 14.15
N SER A 78 4.50 -6.41 12.82
CA SER A 78 3.86 -7.55 12.17
C SER A 78 4.67 -8.83 12.36
N ARG A 79 6.00 -8.78 12.25
CA ARG A 79 6.87 -9.95 12.47
C ARG A 79 6.83 -10.45 13.90
N GLU A 80 6.90 -9.54 14.87
CA GLU A 80 6.75 -9.89 16.29
C GLU A 80 5.38 -10.52 16.55
N ALA A 81 4.30 -9.98 15.97
CA ALA A 81 2.97 -10.55 16.11
C ALA A 81 2.88 -11.96 15.48
N ILE A 82 3.54 -12.20 14.34
CA ILE A 82 3.62 -13.53 13.72
C ILE A 82 4.38 -14.51 14.63
N ALA A 83 5.49 -14.09 15.24
CA ALA A 83 6.23 -14.93 16.16
C ALA A 83 5.37 -15.35 17.36
N LEU A 84 4.63 -14.42 17.96
CA LEU A 84 3.71 -14.70 19.06
C LEU A 84 2.55 -15.61 18.64
N MET A 85 1.94 -15.38 17.48
CA MET A 85 0.84 -16.23 16.99
C MET A 85 1.28 -17.64 16.62
N LYS A 86 2.54 -17.80 16.18
CA LYS A 86 3.12 -19.11 15.92
C LYS A 86 3.19 -19.95 17.19
N ASP A 87 3.50 -19.35 18.33
CA ASP A 87 3.47 -20.03 19.64
C ASP A 87 2.04 -20.44 20.05
N GLU A 88 1.02 -19.74 19.57
CA GLU A 88 -0.40 -20.11 19.73
C GLU A 88 -0.92 -21.10 18.67
N GLY A 89 -0.06 -21.54 17.74
CA GLY A 89 -0.41 -22.51 16.69
C GLY A 89 -1.18 -21.92 15.50
N LEU A 90 -1.19 -20.59 15.34
CA LEU A 90 -1.77 -19.91 14.19
C LEU A 90 -0.69 -19.58 13.17
N ASP A 91 -0.84 -20.10 11.96
CA ASP A 91 0.09 -19.82 10.87
C ASP A 91 -0.31 -18.54 10.11
N VAL A 92 0.59 -17.56 10.13
CA VAL A 92 0.36 -16.23 9.57
C VAL A 92 1.55 -15.83 8.71
N GLY A 93 1.28 -15.31 7.52
CA GLY A 93 2.29 -14.79 6.61
C GLY A 93 2.37 -13.28 6.60
N LEU A 94 3.41 -12.75 5.95
CA LEU A 94 3.69 -11.33 5.83
C LEU A 94 4.01 -10.96 4.40
N VAL A 95 3.31 -9.97 3.87
CA VAL A 95 3.63 -9.27 2.63
C VAL A 95 4.17 -7.89 3.00
N LYS A 96 5.48 -7.73 2.80
CA LYS A 96 6.22 -6.51 3.10
C LYS A 96 6.25 -5.62 1.85
N ILE A 97 5.59 -4.45 1.92
CA ILE A 97 5.63 -3.46 0.85
C ILE A 97 6.89 -2.59 1.00
N LYS A 98 7.85 -2.76 0.08
CA LYS A 98 9.09 -1.98 0.06
C LYS A 98 8.92 -0.60 -0.55
N THR A 99 7.94 -0.42 -1.44
CA THR A 99 7.73 0.83 -2.19
C THR A 99 6.29 1.29 -2.13
N LEU A 100 6.09 2.57 -1.81
CA LEU A 100 4.78 3.19 -2.00
C LEU A 100 4.61 3.76 -3.41
N ARG A 101 5.69 4.22 -4.04
CA ARG A 101 5.72 4.75 -5.40
C ARG A 101 7.02 4.30 -6.08
N PRO A 102 6.97 3.53 -7.17
CA PRO A 102 5.77 2.92 -7.77
C PRO A 102 5.06 1.97 -6.80
N PHE A 103 3.72 1.92 -6.91
CA PHE A 103 2.92 1.06 -6.04
C PHE A 103 2.83 -0.36 -6.63
N PRO A 104 3.07 -1.41 -5.84
CA PRO A 104 3.21 -2.78 -6.34
C PRO A 104 1.86 -3.49 -6.47
N THR A 105 0.98 -2.95 -7.29
CA THR A 105 -0.40 -3.47 -7.46
C THR A 105 -0.44 -4.92 -7.93
N ALA A 106 0.34 -5.26 -8.97
CA ALA A 106 0.32 -6.61 -9.54
C ALA A 106 0.92 -7.64 -8.57
N GLU A 107 1.99 -7.26 -7.88
CA GLU A 107 2.73 -8.09 -6.95
C GLU A 107 1.91 -8.35 -5.68
N ILE A 108 1.23 -7.32 -5.14
CA ILE A 108 0.30 -7.48 -4.01
C ILE A 108 -0.85 -8.42 -4.41
N LYS A 109 -1.44 -8.25 -5.60
CA LYS A 109 -2.53 -9.09 -6.07
C LYS A 109 -2.11 -10.56 -6.19
N ALA A 110 -0.90 -10.80 -6.70
CA ALA A 110 -0.34 -12.15 -6.80
C ALA A 110 -0.06 -12.75 -5.41
N ALA A 111 0.65 -12.01 -4.54
CA ALA A 111 1.05 -12.48 -3.22
C ALA A 111 -0.14 -12.77 -2.29
N THR A 112 -1.25 -12.07 -2.49
CA THR A 112 -2.44 -12.20 -1.63
C THR A 112 -3.53 -13.10 -2.22
N ARG A 113 -3.30 -13.75 -3.37
CA ARG A 113 -4.34 -14.48 -4.12
C ARG A 113 -5.02 -15.58 -3.31
N ASN A 114 -4.26 -16.34 -2.52
CA ASN A 114 -4.75 -17.54 -1.83
C ASN A 114 -5.15 -17.28 -0.36
N ALA A 115 -4.89 -16.07 0.16
CA ALA A 115 -5.18 -15.75 1.55
C ALA A 115 -6.69 -15.67 1.80
N LYS A 116 -7.17 -16.33 2.85
CA LYS A 116 -8.57 -16.27 3.30
C LYS A 116 -8.88 -14.99 4.05
N LYS A 117 -7.91 -14.41 4.76
CA LYS A 117 -8.02 -13.10 5.43
C LYS A 117 -6.72 -12.33 5.27
N ILE A 118 -6.84 -11.02 5.08
CA ILE A 118 -5.72 -10.09 4.97
C ILE A 118 -5.90 -8.99 6.00
N PHE A 119 -4.90 -8.73 6.84
CA PHE A 119 -4.92 -7.63 7.78
C PHE A 119 -3.89 -6.58 7.39
N VAL A 120 -4.25 -5.31 7.50
CA VAL A 120 -3.40 -4.20 7.10
C VAL A 120 -3.10 -3.32 8.32
N PRO A 121 -2.10 -3.70 9.15
CA PRO A 121 -1.63 -2.84 10.22
C PRO A 121 -0.87 -1.64 9.62
N GLU A 122 -1.28 -0.42 9.98
CA GLU A 122 -0.60 0.79 9.53
C GLU A 122 -0.57 1.91 10.57
N PHE A 123 0.48 2.73 10.55
CA PHE A 123 0.65 3.92 11.38
C PHE A 123 -0.05 5.16 10.80
N ASN A 124 -1.16 4.93 10.09
CA ASN A 124 -1.95 5.97 9.44
C ASN A 124 -3.41 5.79 9.84
N VAL A 125 -3.89 6.70 10.69
CA VAL A 125 -5.26 6.68 11.23
C VAL A 125 -6.32 6.76 10.13
N ALA A 126 -6.00 7.41 9.00
CA ALA A 126 -6.91 7.51 7.86
C ALA A 126 -7.07 6.18 7.10
N GLY A 127 -6.22 5.19 7.36
CA GLY A 127 -6.30 3.86 6.78
C GLY A 127 -6.06 3.85 5.27
N TRP A 128 -5.09 4.63 4.77
CA TRP A 128 -4.87 4.75 3.32
C TRP A 128 -4.42 3.43 2.73
N LEU A 129 -3.44 2.75 3.34
CA LEU A 129 -2.93 1.49 2.80
C LEU A 129 -4.04 0.44 2.80
N GLY A 130 -4.78 0.30 3.89
CA GLY A 130 -5.90 -0.64 3.96
C GLY A 130 -6.95 -0.40 2.87
N ARG A 131 -7.21 0.86 2.52
CA ARG A 131 -8.12 1.22 1.42
C ARG A 131 -7.56 0.88 0.04
N GLU A 132 -6.28 1.13 -0.20
CA GLU A 132 -5.64 0.77 -1.47
C GLU A 132 -5.59 -0.74 -1.66
N ILE A 133 -5.24 -1.51 -0.62
CA ILE A 133 -5.24 -2.98 -0.69
C ILE A 133 -6.64 -3.50 -0.99
N LYS A 134 -7.68 -2.94 -0.34
CA LYS A 134 -9.09 -3.24 -0.66
C LYS A 134 -9.47 -2.95 -2.10
N ALA A 135 -8.92 -1.89 -2.71
CA ALA A 135 -9.22 -1.52 -4.09
C ALA A 135 -8.56 -2.46 -5.11
N ILE A 136 -7.48 -3.14 -4.74
CA ILE A 136 -6.68 -4.00 -5.63
C ILE A 136 -7.11 -5.46 -5.58
N VAL A 137 -7.51 -5.91 -4.40
CA VAL A 137 -7.93 -7.29 -4.14
C VAL A 137 -9.35 -7.51 -4.64
N GLU A 138 -9.56 -8.56 -5.46
CA GLU A 138 -10.86 -8.88 -6.07
C GLU A 138 -11.96 -9.17 -5.04
N ASP A 139 -11.70 -10.09 -4.11
CA ASP A 139 -12.56 -10.31 -2.94
C ASP A 139 -12.13 -9.39 -1.80
N ASN A 140 -12.56 -8.13 -1.83
CA ASN A 140 -12.12 -7.12 -0.88
C ASN A 140 -12.69 -7.31 0.55
N GLN A 141 -13.68 -8.18 0.74
CA GLN A 141 -14.29 -8.46 2.04
C GLN A 141 -13.33 -9.19 2.97
N ARG A 142 -12.40 -9.97 2.40
CA ARG A 142 -11.34 -10.63 3.17
C ARG A 142 -10.27 -9.66 3.70
N VAL A 143 -10.27 -8.40 3.28
CA VAL A 143 -9.32 -7.39 3.74
C VAL A 143 -9.88 -6.66 4.95
N VAL A 144 -9.16 -6.76 6.06
CA VAL A 144 -9.43 -6.05 7.31
C VAL A 144 -8.46 -4.88 7.41
N ALA A 145 -8.98 -3.66 7.27
CA ALA A 145 -8.18 -2.45 7.48
C ALA A 145 -7.92 -2.28 8.98
N GLY A 146 -6.64 -2.25 9.35
CA GLY A 146 -6.18 -2.07 10.71
C GLY A 146 -5.52 -3.31 11.33
N PRO A 147 -5.01 -3.17 12.57
CA PRO A 147 -5.19 -2.01 13.46
C PRO A 147 -4.50 -0.73 12.95
N HIS A 148 -5.03 0.43 13.34
CA HIS A 148 -4.43 1.73 13.06
C HIS A 148 -3.91 2.34 14.36
N VAL A 149 -2.70 2.90 14.30
CA VAL A 149 -2.10 3.66 15.42
C VAL A 149 -1.70 5.04 14.91
N GLY A 150 -1.87 6.07 15.74
CA GLY A 150 -1.58 7.47 15.39
C GLY A 150 -0.69 8.16 16.42
N GLY A 151 -0.32 9.42 16.13
CA GLY A 151 0.27 10.32 17.13
C GLY A 151 1.66 9.95 17.63
N GLY A 152 2.48 9.23 16.84
CA GLY A 152 3.83 8.81 17.24
C GLY A 152 3.86 7.67 18.27
N MET A 153 2.71 7.05 18.54
CA MET A 153 2.64 5.87 19.40
C MET A 153 3.20 4.62 18.70
N THR A 154 3.80 3.74 19.48
CA THR A 154 4.14 2.38 19.02
C THR A 154 2.87 1.55 18.85
N MET A 155 2.85 0.66 17.87
CA MET A 155 1.81 -0.36 17.71
C MET A 155 2.31 -1.64 18.37
N PRO A 156 1.82 -2.03 19.55
CA PRO A 156 2.21 -3.27 20.18
C PRO A 156 1.79 -4.47 19.31
N PRO A 157 2.60 -5.53 19.19
CA PRO A 157 2.26 -6.74 18.45
C PRO A 157 0.93 -7.37 18.90
N GLU A 158 0.63 -7.27 20.19
CA GLU A 158 -0.58 -7.81 20.82
C GLU A 158 -1.85 -7.16 20.23
N VAL A 159 -1.79 -5.90 19.81
CA VAL A 159 -2.92 -5.21 19.17
C VAL A 159 -3.22 -5.81 17.80
N ILE A 160 -2.19 -6.26 17.07
CA ILE A 160 -2.35 -6.97 15.79
C ILE A 160 -2.97 -8.35 16.06
N MET A 161 -2.47 -9.08 17.05
CA MET A 161 -3.01 -10.39 17.44
C MET A 161 -4.48 -10.30 17.87
N GLU A 162 -4.79 -9.39 18.79
CA GLU A 162 -6.15 -9.17 19.28
C GLU A 162 -7.11 -8.88 18.12
N ARG A 163 -6.66 -8.05 17.17
CA ARG A 163 -7.46 -7.74 15.98
C ARG A 163 -7.74 -8.98 15.14
N ILE A 164 -6.75 -9.85 14.91
CA ILE A 164 -6.91 -11.09 14.16
C ILE A 164 -7.89 -12.02 14.89
N VAL A 165 -7.64 -12.31 16.17
CA VAL A 165 -8.46 -13.22 16.97
C VAL A 165 -9.90 -12.74 17.05
N ARG A 166 -10.12 -11.44 17.26
CA ARG A 166 -11.47 -10.86 17.30
C ARG A 166 -12.21 -11.03 15.99
N THR A 167 -11.55 -10.81 14.85
CA THR A 167 -12.15 -11.04 13.53
C THR A 167 -12.48 -12.51 13.31
N LEU A 168 -11.58 -13.43 13.63
CA LEU A 168 -11.82 -14.87 13.47
C LEU A 168 -12.96 -15.37 14.36
N LYS A 169 -13.14 -14.82 15.57
CA LYS A 169 -14.28 -15.12 16.43
C LYS A 169 -15.59 -14.64 15.83
N ALA A 170 -15.63 -13.39 15.36
CA ALA A 170 -16.82 -12.83 14.72
C ALA A 170 -17.24 -13.62 13.47
N ASP A 171 -16.28 -14.03 12.63
CA ASP A 171 -16.56 -14.86 11.45
C ASP A 171 -17.18 -16.22 11.85
N LYS A 172 -16.73 -16.83 12.96
CA LYS A 172 -17.29 -18.10 13.46
C LYS A 172 -18.71 -17.95 14.02
N GLU A 173 -18.99 -16.85 14.72
CA GLU A 173 -20.32 -16.55 15.23
C GLU A 173 -21.32 -16.33 14.10
N GLU A 174 -20.92 -15.58 13.06
CA GLU A 174 -21.74 -15.35 11.87
C GLU A 174 -22.08 -16.66 11.14
N LEU A 175 -21.11 -17.58 11.02
CA LEU A 175 -21.32 -18.92 10.46
C LEU A 175 -22.23 -19.83 11.32
N ALA A 176 -22.32 -19.60 12.63
CA ALA A 176 -23.17 -20.38 13.53
C ALA A 176 -24.64 -19.92 13.54
N HIS A 177 -24.92 -18.74 12.99
CA HIS A 177 -26.26 -18.14 12.91
C HIS A 177 -26.93 -18.29 11.53
N VAL A 178 -26.25 -18.94 10.58
CA VAL A 178 -26.76 -19.30 9.24
C VAL A 178 -27.11 -20.77 9.18
#